data_AF-A0A7I7SZI6-F1
#
_entry.id   AF-A0A7I7SZI6-F1
#
_cell.length_a   1.000
_cell.length_b   1.000
_cell.length_c   1.000
_cell.angle_alpha   90.00
_cell.angle_beta   90.00
_cell.angle_gamma   90.00
#
_symmetry.space_group_name_H-M   'P 1'
#
loop_
_entity.id
_entity.type
_entity.pdbx_description
1 polymer ?
#
loop_
_entity_poly.entity_id
_entity_poly.type
_entity_poly.pdbx_seq_one_letter_code
_entity_poly.pdbx_strand_id
1 'polypeptide(L)' 'MRNTLPVDDPSGVVLLTVLGDRNSNTVAAQYLSVDLTLLDGARQLRQYSLVNAPGTAELTFAVKPGRNRAAGRRWS' A
#
# COMPACT_ATOMS: atom_id res chain seq x y z
N MET A 1 5.59 -9.08 12.74
CA MET A 1 4.45 -8.66 11.89
C MET A 1 3.16 -9.02 12.63
N ARG A 2 2.38 -8.03 13.05
CA ARG A 2 1.04 -8.25 13.62
C ARG A 2 0.06 -7.89 12.51
N ASN A 3 -0.66 -8.89 11.98
CA ASN A 3 -1.58 -8.70 10.87
C ASN A 3 -2.95 -8.32 11.43
N THR A 4 -3.34 -7.06 11.33
CA THR A 4 -4.67 -6.58 11.70
C THR A 4 -5.64 -6.97 10.58
N LEU A 5 -6.78 -7.56 10.94
CA LEU A 5 -7.73 -8.16 10.00
C LEU A 5 -8.12 -7.17 8.88
N PRO A 6 -8.21 -7.60 7.60
CA PRO A 6 -8.66 -6.75 6.53
C PRO A 6 -10.12 -6.33 6.77
N VAL A 7 -10.37 -5.03 6.81
CA VAL A 7 -11.73 -4.48 6.72
C VAL A 7 -12.16 -4.61 5.26
N ASP A 8 -13.24 -5.34 5.00
CA ASP A 8 -13.82 -5.46 3.66
C ASP A 8 -14.45 -4.12 3.26
N ASP A 9 -13.76 -3.37 2.40
CA ASP A 9 -14.30 -2.18 1.73
C ASP A 9 -14.87 -2.58 0.36
N PRO A 10 -16.19 -2.39 0.09
CA PRO A 10 -16.81 -2.72 -1.20
C PRO A 10 -16.21 -1.95 -2.39
N SER A 11 -15.42 -0.89 -2.15
CA SER A 11 -14.63 -0.19 -3.17
C SER A 11 -13.43 -1.00 -3.68
N GLY A 12 -13.07 -2.08 -2.99
CA GLY A 12 -11.89 -2.91 -3.24
C GLY A 12 -10.59 -2.31 -2.70
N VAL A 13 -10.66 -1.34 -1.80
CA VAL A 13 -9.49 -0.73 -1.15
C VAL A 13 -9.04 -1.57 0.05
N VAL A 14 -7.73 -1.74 0.19
CA VAL A 14 -7.10 -2.43 1.32
C VAL A 14 -6.26 -1.44 2.11
N LEU A 15 -6.40 -1.44 3.43
CA LEU A 15 -5.53 -0.69 4.33
C LEU A 15 -4.30 -1.51 4.67
N LEU A 16 -3.12 -0.96 4.42
CA LEU A 16 -1.86 -1.55 4.85
C LEU A 16 -1.28 -0.71 5.97
N THR A 17 -0.84 -1.38 7.04
CA THR A 17 -0.10 -0.76 8.13
C THR A 17 1.30 -1.35 8.19
N VAL A 18 2.31 -0.48 8.17
CA VAL A 18 3.72 -0.86 8.27
C VAL A 18 4.36 -0.13 9.45
N LEU A 19 5.44 -0.66 10.00
CA LEU A 19 6.23 0.07 10.98
C LEU A 19 7.06 1.13 10.25
N GLY A 20 6.96 2.37 10.72
CA GLY A 20 7.86 3.44 10.33
C GLY A 20 9.26 3.21 10.91
N ASP A 21 10.28 3.79 10.27
CA ASP A 21 11.61 3.80 10.86
C ASP A 21 11.67 4.82 12.02
N ARG A 22 12.77 4.82 12.79
CA ARG A 22 12.92 5.76 13.92
C ARG A 22 12.93 7.24 13.51
N ASN A 23 12.98 7.53 12.21
CA ASN A 23 13.02 8.87 11.64
C ASN A 23 11.68 9.25 10.96
N SER A 24 10.67 8.38 10.98
CA SER A 24 9.36 8.66 10.38
C SER A 24 8.56 9.60 11.29
N ASN A 25 8.91 10.89 11.26
CA ASN A 25 8.17 11.92 11.96
C ASN A 25 7.03 12.40 11.05
N THR A 26 5.89 11.73 11.15
CA THR A 26 4.74 12.01 10.27
C THR A 26 3.94 13.21 10.77
N VAL A 27 3.55 14.09 9.85
CA VAL A 27 2.51 15.11 10.05
C VAL A 27 1.29 14.79 9.19
N ALA A 28 0.15 15.42 9.50
CA ALA A 28 -1.08 15.18 8.77
C ALA A 28 -0.93 15.53 7.27
N ALA A 29 -1.63 14.80 6.41
CA ALA A 29 -1.61 14.98 4.95
C ALA A 29 -0.24 14.77 4.27
N GLN A 30 0.69 14.06 4.92
CA GLN A 30 1.91 13.57 4.26
C GLN A 30 1.64 12.34 3.38
N TYR A 31 2.58 12.10 2.47
CA TYR A 31 2.60 10.96 1.56
C TYR A 31 3.87 10.15 1.79
N LEU A 32 3.79 8.83 1.58
CA LEU A 32 4.95 7.95 1.50
C LEU A 32 5.12 7.44 0.07
N SER A 33 6.37 7.19 -0.31
CA SER A 33 6.71 6.54 -1.58
C SER A 33 6.94 5.05 -1.37
N VAL A 34 6.28 4.21 -2.17
CA VAL A 34 6.50 2.76 -2.20
C VAL A 34 7.21 2.40 -3.49
N ASP A 35 8.32 1.66 -3.39
CA ASP A 35 8.96 0.99 -4.52
C ASP A 35 8.36 -0.41 -4.70
N LEU A 36 7.91 -0.70 -5.91
CA LEU A 36 7.34 -1.97 -6.32
C LEU A 36 8.23 -2.56 -7.41
N THR A 37 8.71 -3.79 -7.19
CA THR A 37 9.30 -4.57 -8.27
C THR A 37 8.22 -5.43 -8.92
N LEU A 38 7.97 -5.21 -10.20
CA LEU A 38 7.05 -6.01 -11.00
C LEU A 38 7.68 -7.34 -11.39
N LEU A 39 6.84 -8.30 -11.82
CA LEU A 39 7.29 -9.63 -12.22
C LEU A 39 8.25 -9.63 -13.43
N ASP A 40 8.22 -8.59 -14.25
CA ASP A 40 9.14 -8.37 -15.37
C ASP A 40 10.47 -7.70 -14.95
N GLY A 41 10.65 -7.43 -13.65
CA GLY A 41 11.82 -6.77 -13.09
C GLY A 41 11.78 -5.25 -13.16
N ALA A 42 10.73 -4.65 -13.75
CA ALA A 42 10.58 -3.19 -13.77
C ALA A 42 10.25 -2.65 -12.36
N ARG A 43 10.79 -1.47 -12.05
CA ARG A 43 10.51 -0.77 -10.78
C ARG A 43 9.47 0.32 -10.99
N GLN A 44 8.47 0.35 -10.12
CA GLN A 44 7.48 1.42 -10.06
C GLN A 44 7.52 2.09 -8.70
N LEU A 45 7.66 3.41 -8.72
CA LEU A 45 7.47 4.23 -7.53
C LEU A 45 6.06 4.83 -7.54
N ARG A 46 5.34 4.67 -6.43
CA ARG A 46 3.99 5.23 -6.24
C ARG A 46 3.89 5.95 -4.91
N GLN A 47 3.17 7.06 -4.89
CA GLN A 47 2.90 7.82 -3.68
C GLN A 47 1.53 7.43 -3.11
N TYR A 48 1.46 7.25 -1.79
CA TYR A 48 0.24 6.97 -1.07
C TYR A 48 0.10 7.91 0.12
N SER A 49 -1.12 8.44 0.32
CA SER A 49 -1.44 9.29 1.46
C SER A 49 -1.44 8.48 2.75
N LEU A 50 -0.91 9.04 3.82
CA LEU A 50 -1.09 8.52 5.17
C LEU A 50 -2.49 8.85 5.68
N VAL A 51 -3.14 7.88 6.32
CA VAL A 51 -4.51 8.02 6.86
C VAL A 51 -4.58 7.92 8.38
N ASN A 52 -3.49 7.53 9.05
CA ASN A 52 -3.42 7.48 10.50
C ASN A 52 -2.96 8.80 11.13
N ALA A 53 -3.17 8.93 12.43
CA ALA A 53 -2.77 10.11 13.18
C ALA A 53 -1.24 10.31 13.17
N PRO A 54 -0.78 11.58 13.10
CA PRO A 54 0.63 11.94 13.26
C PRO A 54 1.27 11.37 14.53
N GLY A 55 2.59 11.13 14.48
CA GLY A 55 3.39 10.76 15.66
C GLY A 55 3.23 9.31 16.14
N THR A 56 2.54 8.47 15.37
CA THR A 56 2.49 7.02 15.62
C THR A 56 3.68 6.33 14.95
N ALA A 57 4.19 5.26 15.58
CA ALA A 57 5.29 4.47 15.02
C ALA A 57 4.86 3.58 13.84
N GLU A 58 3.56 3.54 13.57
CA GLU A 58 2.96 2.81 12.46
C GLU A 58 2.58 3.81 11.37
N LEU A 59 2.57 3.35 10.12
CA LEU A 59 2.18 4.12 8.95
C LEU A 59 1.05 3.36 8.27
N THR A 60 -0.14 3.94 8.21
CA THR A 60 -1.30 3.34 7.55
C THR A 60 -1.64 4.10 6.28
N PHE A 61 -1.84 3.37 5.19
CA PHE A 61 -2.22 3.93 3.90
C PHE A 61 -3.17 3.00 3.15
N ALA A 62 -3.99 3.60 2.27
CA ALA A 62 -4.98 2.89 1.48
C ALA A 62 -4.42 2.53 0.09
N VAL A 63 -4.60 1.28 -0.32
CA VAL A 63 -4.20 0.80 -1.64
C VAL A 63 -5.41 0.24 -2.36
N LYS A 64 -5.63 0.69 -3.60
CA LYS A 64 -6.54 0.01 -4.52
C LYS A 64 -5.73 -0.96 -5.39
N PRO A 65 -5.95 -2.29 -5.28
CA PRO A 65 -5.32 -3.23 -6.18
C PRO A 65 -5.68 -2.91 -7.62
N GLY A 66 -4.67 -2.81 -8.49
CA GLY A 66 -4.91 -2.77 -9.92
C GLY A 66 -5.55 -4.09 -10.36
N ARG A 67 -6.54 -4.06 -11.25
CA ARG A 67 -6.98 -5.29 -11.92
C ARG A 67 -5.82 -5.79 -12.76
N ASN A 68 -5.08 -6.78 -12.26
CA ASN A 68 -4.12 -7.50 -13.08
C ASN A 68 -4.92 -8.43 -14.01
N ARG A 69 -5.22 -7.96 -15.23
CA ARG A 69 -5.54 -8.90 -16.30
C ARG A 69 -4.23 -9.58 -16.67
N ALA A 70 -3.97 -10.73 -16.05
CA ALA A 70 -3.07 -11.69 -16.66
C ALA A 70 -3.53 -11.86 -18.12
N ALA A 71 -2.63 -11.68 -19.08
CA ALA A 71 -2.84 -12.07 -20.45
C ALA A 71 -2.94 -13.61 -20.49
N GLY A 72 -4.10 -14.12 -20.07
CA GLY A 72 -4.49 -15.51 -20.10
C GLY A 72 -4.88 -15.86 -21.51
N ARG A 73 -3.95 -16.49 -22.22
CA ARG A 73 -4.15 -17.27 -23.43
C ARG A 73 -5.44 -18.08 -23.32
N ARG A 74 -6.23 -18.03 -24.40
CA ARG A 74 -7.38 -18.92 -24.64
C ARG A 74 -6.84 -20.34 -24.70
N TRP A 75 -7.24 -21.19 -23.77
CA TRP A 75 -7.05 -22.62 -23.92
C TRP A 75 -8.08 -23.12 -24.94
N SER A 76 -7.60 -23.90 -25.90
CA SER A 76 -8.39 -24.64 -26.90
C SER A 76 -9.11 -25.81 -26.27
#